data_AF-A0A7V4CVX9-F1
#
_entry.id   AF-A0A7V4CVX9-F1
#
_cell.length_a   1.000
_cell.length_b   1.000
_cell.length_c   1.000
_cell.angle_alpha   90.00
_cell.angle_beta   90.00
_cell.angle_gamma   90.00
#
_symmetry.space_group_name_H-M   'P 1'
#
loop_
_entity.id
_entity.type
_entity.pdbx_description
1 polymer ?
#
loop_
_entity_poly.entity_id
_entity_poly.type
_entity_poly.pdbx_seq_one_letter_code
_entity_poly.pdbx_strand_id
1 'polypeptide(L)'
;MTKQEEIRYLIHTLGIKLSMIAEKLGIKVQTLSYLINESPQFDDELYKKIKEIIDDYQFELNLFEGEYNEALDLFTSEESMHLGIGERMRLFAKRKYGTLKKLAEAMKISPQQLQQYISGKREPGSKILTRLLRLGCDINWLLGGKEALESYKIYKLESELRKLQQSISQINSVIQKVDVGH
;
A
#
# COMPACT_ATOMS: atom_id res chain seq x y z
N MET A 1 18.95 6.11 30.69
CA MET A 1 19.19 6.44 29.27
C MET A 1 19.40 7.93 29.16
N THR A 2 20.50 8.35 28.55
CA THR A 2 20.68 9.75 28.17
C THR A 2 19.76 10.09 26.99
N LYS A 3 19.40 11.37 26.81
CA LYS A 3 18.54 11.82 25.70
C LYS A 3 19.11 11.44 24.32
N GLN A 4 20.44 11.39 24.22
CA GLN A 4 21.17 10.97 23.04
C GLN A 4 21.06 9.47 22.76
N GLU A 5 21.14 8.63 23.81
CA GLU A 5 20.94 7.18 23.68
C GLU A 5 19.52 6.85 23.21
N GLU A 6 18.52 7.59 23.69
CA GLU A 6 17.13 7.42 23.28
C GLU A 6 16.93 7.75 21.78
N ILE A 7 17.46 8.89 21.33
CA ILE A 7 17.40 9.26 19.90
C ILE A 7 18.14 8.23 19.04
N ARG A 8 19.31 7.75 19.48
CA ARG A 8 20.06 6.72 18.75
C ARG A 8 19.26 5.43 18.63
N TYR A 9 18.61 5.01 19.72
CA TYR A 9 17.73 3.85 19.73
C TYR A 9 16.55 4.04 18.77
N LEU A 10 15.88 5.20 18.77
CA LEU A 10 14.77 5.49 17.87
C LEU A 10 15.21 5.49 16.41
N ILE A 11 16.32 6.15 16.07
CA ILE A 11 16.86 6.19 14.71
C ILE A 11 17.18 4.78 14.19
N HIS A 12 17.81 3.95 15.03
CA HIS A 12 18.17 2.59 14.65
C HIS A 12 16.94 1.67 14.53
N THR A 13 16.01 1.76 15.47
CA THR A 13 14.80 0.92 15.51
C THR A 13 13.85 1.24 14.35
N LEU A 14 13.71 2.51 14.01
CA LEU A 14 12.82 2.99 12.97
C LEU A 14 13.49 3.05 11.58
N GLY A 15 14.76 2.67 11.47
CA GLY A 15 15.51 2.68 10.20
C GLY A 15 15.67 4.07 9.58
N ILE A 16 15.62 5.14 10.39
CA ILE A 16 15.64 6.52 9.91
C ILE A 16 17.06 6.89 9.48
N LYS A 17 17.21 7.46 8.27
CA LYS A 17 18.51 7.98 7.83
C LYS A 17 18.82 9.29 8.57
N LEU A 18 19.99 9.34 9.22
CA LEU A 18 20.53 10.57 9.84
C LEU A 18 20.56 11.77 8.87
N SER A 19 20.76 11.52 7.57
CA SER A 19 20.73 12.56 6.55
C SER A 19 19.39 13.29 6.46
N MET A 20 18.28 12.57 6.65
CA MET A 20 16.92 13.11 6.57
C MET A 20 16.62 14.04 7.75
N ILE A 21 16.99 13.61 8.96
CA ILE A 21 16.83 14.43 10.17
C ILE A 21 17.70 15.69 10.06
N ALA A 22 18.93 15.57 9.56
CA ALA A 22 19.83 16.69 9.37
C ALA A 22 19.29 17.71 8.35
N GLU A 23 18.71 17.23 7.24
CA GLU A 23 18.07 18.06 6.22
C GLU A 23 16.86 18.82 6.78
N LYS A 24 15.97 18.15 7.52
CA LYS A 24 14.81 18.78 8.17
C LYS A 24 15.22 19.79 9.27
N LEU A 25 16.34 19.56 9.94
CA LEU A 25 16.91 20.51 10.91
C LEU A 25 17.72 21.65 10.28
N GLY A 26 18.01 21.59 8.97
CA GLY A 26 18.84 22.58 8.27
C GLY A 26 20.31 22.56 8.70
N ILE A 27 20.80 21.45 9.23
CA ILE A 27 22.20 21.28 9.69
C ILE A 27 22.93 20.24 8.87
N LYS A 28 24.27 20.26 8.92
CA LYS A 28 25.08 19.24 8.24
C LYS A 28 24.95 17.90 8.97
N VAL A 29 24.91 16.80 8.20
CA VAL A 29 24.82 15.42 8.73
C VAL A 29 25.95 15.12 9.73
N GLN A 30 27.16 15.61 9.44
CA GLN A 30 28.32 15.48 10.32
C GLN A 30 28.11 16.17 11.68
N THR A 31 27.47 17.35 11.67
CA THR A 31 27.13 18.10 12.88
C THR A 31 26.08 17.36 13.71
N LEU A 32 25.03 16.83 13.07
CA LEU A 32 24.04 16.00 13.77
C LEU A 32 24.65 14.72 14.36
N SER A 33 25.55 14.06 13.61
CA SER A 33 26.26 12.87 14.08
C SER A 33 27.11 13.17 15.33
N TYR A 34 27.86 14.28 15.31
CA TYR A 34 28.61 14.73 16.48
C TYR A 34 27.69 15.03 17.67
N LEU A 35 26.58 15.72 17.44
CA LEU A 35 25.61 16.06 18.51
C LEU A 35 24.97 14.84 19.17
N ILE A 36 24.79 13.75 18.43
CA ILE A 36 24.17 12.51 18.93
C ILE A 36 25.21 11.55 19.55
N ASN A 37 26.46 11.58 19.10
CA ASN A 37 27.47 10.59 19.50
C ASN A 37 28.54 11.11 20.44
N GLU A 38 28.90 12.40 20.35
CA GLU A 38 30.12 12.94 20.96
C GLU A 38 29.88 14.23 21.76
N SER A 39 28.77 14.95 21.55
CA SER A 39 28.52 16.22 22.23
C SER A 39 28.19 16.04 23.73
N PRO A 40 28.84 16.77 24.64
CA PRO A 40 28.51 16.77 26.07
C PRO A 40 27.29 17.64 26.42
N GLN A 41 26.90 18.57 25.53
CA GLN A 41 25.73 19.41 25.68
C GLN A 41 24.69 19.03 24.64
N PHE A 42 23.60 18.44 25.10
CA PHE A 42 22.44 18.12 24.28
C PHE A 42 21.24 18.87 24.86
N ASP A 43 20.91 19.99 24.24
CA ASP A 43 19.82 20.87 24.65
C ASP A 43 18.45 20.19 24.44
N ASP A 44 17.54 20.45 25.38
CA ASP A 44 16.15 20.04 25.40
C ASP A 44 15.36 20.55 24.20
N GLU A 45 15.68 21.73 23.67
CA GLU A 45 15.07 22.22 22.43
C GLU A 45 15.42 21.33 21.23
N LEU A 46 16.70 20.95 21.11
CA LEU A 46 17.16 20.11 20.00
C LEU A 46 16.56 18.70 20.11
N TYR A 47 16.49 18.17 21.33
CA TYR A 47 15.81 16.92 21.63
C TYR A 47 14.35 16.94 21.17
N LYS A 48 13.60 17.98 21.53
CA LYS A 48 12.19 18.14 21.13
C LYS A 48 12.04 18.22 19.62
N LYS A 49 12.85 19.02 18.94
CA LYS A 49 12.81 19.15 17.47
C LYS A 49 13.12 17.83 16.77
N ILE A 50 14.10 17.06 17.25
CA ILE A 50 14.40 15.73 16.69
C ILE A 50 13.25 14.76 16.95
N LYS A 51 12.65 14.78 18.14
CA LYS A 51 11.46 13.97 18.43
C LYS A 51 10.28 14.34 17.57
N GLU A 52 9.96 15.62 17.41
CA GLU A 52 8.89 16.08 16.51
C GLU A 52 9.14 15.63 15.07
N ILE A 53 10.38 15.72 14.57
CA ILE A 53 10.72 15.21 13.22
C ILE A 53 10.56 13.69 13.12
N ILE A 54 10.93 12.94 14.17
CA ILE A 54 10.76 11.50 14.22
C ILE A 54 9.28 11.14 14.32
N ASP A 55 8.50 11.86 15.12
CA ASP A 55 7.06 11.66 15.31
C ASP A 55 6.29 12.04 14.04
N ASP A 56 6.67 13.11 13.35
CA ASP A 56 6.16 13.48 12.04
C ASP A 56 6.54 12.43 10.99
N TYR A 57 7.76 11.89 11.04
CA TYR A 57 8.16 10.80 10.16
C TYR A 57 7.42 9.50 10.49
N GLN A 58 7.16 9.21 11.76
CA GLN A 58 6.33 8.10 12.22
C GLN A 58 4.86 8.33 11.89
N PHE A 59 4.39 9.57 11.86
CA PHE A 59 3.04 9.93 11.46
C PHE A 59 2.90 9.84 9.95
N GLU A 60 3.84 10.39 9.17
CA GLU A 60 3.92 10.21 7.72
C GLU A 60 4.01 8.71 7.40
N LEU A 61 4.93 7.99 8.04
CA LEU A 61 5.00 6.54 7.93
C LEU A 61 3.68 5.91 8.33
N ASN A 62 3.04 6.22 9.45
CA ASN A 62 1.72 5.69 9.84
C ASN A 62 0.55 6.18 8.96
N LEU A 63 0.71 7.26 8.20
CA LEU A 63 -0.25 7.71 7.19
C LEU A 63 -0.06 6.90 5.89
N PHE A 64 1.17 6.41 5.65
CA PHE A 64 1.55 5.52 4.56
C PHE A 64 1.58 4.02 4.95
N GLU A 65 1.59 3.69 6.25
CA GLU A 65 1.64 2.38 6.93
C GLU A 65 0.37 2.15 7.76
N GLY A 66 -0.54 3.11 7.83
CA GLY A 66 -1.89 2.95 8.39
C GLY A 66 -2.78 2.04 7.55
N GLU A 67 -2.25 1.51 6.45
CA GLU A 67 -2.79 0.33 5.74
C GLU A 67 -1.94 -0.95 5.94
N TYR A 68 -0.86 -0.92 6.73
CA TYR A 68 0.17 -1.97 6.78
C TYR A 68 0.69 -2.41 8.16
N ASN A 69 0.30 -1.80 9.29
CA ASN A 69 0.71 -2.27 10.61
C ASN A 69 -0.47 -2.48 11.58
N GLU A 70 -1.24 -3.55 11.39
CA GLU A 70 -1.61 -4.35 12.55
C GLU A 70 -0.41 -5.24 12.83
N ALA A 71 0.34 -4.89 13.87
CA ALA A 71 1.19 -5.85 14.54
C ALA A 71 0.35 -7.11 14.74
N LEU A 72 0.82 -8.24 14.19
CA LEU A 72 0.26 -9.56 14.45
C LEU A 72 0.46 -9.84 15.94
N ASP A 73 -0.42 -9.29 16.76
CA ASP A 73 -0.51 -9.60 18.17
C ASP A 73 -1.20 -10.96 18.24
N LEU A 74 -0.38 -12.02 18.22
CA LEU A 74 -0.79 -13.42 18.33
C LEU A 74 -1.57 -13.72 19.62
N PHE A 75 -1.76 -12.73 20.51
CA PHE A 75 -2.48 -12.84 21.78
C PHE A 75 -3.63 -11.85 21.98
N THR A 76 -3.98 -10.99 21.01
CA THR A 76 -5.24 -10.23 21.11
C THR A 76 -6.39 -11.04 20.50
N SER A 77 -7.01 -11.82 21.37
CA SER A 77 -8.36 -12.31 21.13
C SER A 77 -9.32 -11.11 21.07
N GLU A 78 -9.56 -10.51 19.90
CA GLU A 78 -10.63 -9.52 19.68
C GLU A 78 -10.87 -9.21 18.18
N GLU A 79 -11.74 -10.03 17.55
CA GLU A 79 -12.75 -9.79 16.49
C GLU A 79 -12.85 -8.49 15.64
N SER A 80 -11.82 -7.66 15.50
CA SER A 80 -11.91 -6.39 14.75
C SER A 80 -11.36 -6.47 13.32
N MET A 81 -12.29 -6.70 12.37
CA MET A 81 -12.28 -6.20 10.99
C MET A 81 -11.13 -6.55 10.02
N HIS A 82 -10.64 -7.80 10.00
CA HIS A 82 -10.03 -8.31 8.77
C HIS A 82 -11.12 -8.57 7.70
N LEU A 83 -11.13 -7.78 6.61
CA LEU A 83 -11.98 -8.04 5.43
C LEU A 83 -11.79 -9.49 4.95
N GLY A 84 -12.81 -10.34 5.08
CA GLY A 84 -12.72 -11.75 4.69
C GLY A 84 -12.40 -11.96 3.20
N ILE A 85 -11.90 -13.15 2.85
CA ILE A 85 -11.58 -13.57 1.47
C ILE A 85 -12.75 -13.27 0.51
N GLY A 86 -13.98 -13.50 0.97
CA GLY A 86 -15.17 -13.27 0.16
C GLY A 86 -15.38 -11.81 -0.22
N GLU A 87 -15.09 -10.87 0.68
CA GLU A 87 -15.25 -9.44 0.42
C GLU A 87 -14.12 -8.91 -0.46
N ARG A 88 -12.89 -9.42 -0.29
CA ARG A 88 -11.79 -9.16 -1.23
C ARG A 88 -12.10 -9.69 -2.64
N MET A 89 -12.72 -10.86 -2.75
CA MET A 89 -13.14 -11.40 -4.04
C MET A 89 -14.23 -10.54 -4.70
N ARG A 90 -15.14 -9.96 -3.91
CA ARG A 90 -16.13 -8.97 -4.39
C ARG A 90 -15.45 -7.71 -4.90
N LEU A 91 -14.46 -7.20 -4.17
CA LEU A 91 -13.70 -6.01 -4.55
C LEU A 91 -12.95 -6.23 -5.88
N PHE A 92 -12.29 -7.38 -6.04
CA PHE A 92 -11.63 -7.76 -7.29
C PHE A 92 -12.62 -7.80 -8.47
N ALA A 93 -13.78 -8.44 -8.28
CA ALA A 93 -14.81 -8.50 -9.30
C ALA A 93 -15.31 -7.10 -9.71
N LYS A 94 -15.54 -6.21 -8.73
CA LYS A 94 -15.97 -4.84 -8.96
C LYS A 94 -14.91 -4.04 -9.73
N ARG A 95 -13.64 -4.14 -9.33
CA ARG A 95 -12.52 -3.41 -9.95
C ARG A 95 -12.29 -3.85 -11.40
N LYS A 96 -12.27 -5.16 -11.67
CA LYS A 96 -11.85 -5.69 -12.99
C LYS A 96 -13.01 -5.95 -13.96
N TYR A 97 -14.16 -6.39 -13.44
CA TYR A 97 -15.28 -6.86 -14.27
C TYR A 97 -16.58 -6.08 -14.03
N GLY A 98 -16.61 -5.18 -13.05
CA GLY A 98 -17.79 -4.41 -12.63
C GLY A 98 -18.87 -5.20 -11.91
N THR A 99 -19.01 -6.50 -12.19
CA THR A 99 -20.05 -7.38 -11.61
C THR A 99 -19.52 -8.78 -11.29
N LEU A 100 -20.12 -9.41 -10.27
CA LEU A 100 -19.82 -10.80 -9.90
C LEU A 100 -20.15 -11.81 -11.01
N LYS A 101 -21.22 -11.54 -11.78
CA LYS A 101 -21.64 -12.40 -12.89
C LYS A 101 -20.55 -12.49 -13.97
N LYS A 102 -19.99 -11.35 -14.38
CA LYS A 102 -18.89 -11.30 -15.36
C LYS A 102 -17.62 -11.98 -14.85
N LEU A 103 -17.33 -11.90 -13.55
CA LEU A 103 -16.24 -12.67 -12.95
C LEU A 103 -16.50 -14.18 -13.02
N ALA A 104 -17.71 -14.65 -12.70
CA ALA A 104 -18.06 -16.07 -12.79
C ALA A 104 -17.91 -16.61 -14.22
N GLU A 105 -18.36 -15.85 -15.22
CA GLU A 105 -18.19 -16.14 -16.64
C GLU A 105 -16.70 -16.23 -17.03
N ALA A 106 -15.89 -15.25 -16.63
CA ALA A 106 -14.44 -15.25 -16.88
C ALA A 106 -13.72 -16.42 -16.20
N MET A 107 -14.17 -16.81 -14.99
CA MET A 107 -13.66 -17.96 -14.25
C MET A 107 -14.18 -19.30 -14.76
N LYS A 108 -15.16 -19.31 -15.69
CA LYS A 108 -15.86 -20.51 -16.16
C LYS A 108 -16.42 -21.34 -15.00
N ILE A 109 -17.12 -20.69 -14.07
CA ILE A 109 -17.83 -21.32 -12.95
C ILE A 109 -19.27 -20.80 -12.87
N SER A 110 -20.15 -21.52 -12.18
CA SER A 110 -21.51 -21.01 -11.97
C SER A 110 -21.52 -19.85 -10.96
N PRO A 111 -22.47 -18.90 -11.09
CA PRO A 111 -22.65 -17.85 -10.09
C PRO A 111 -22.92 -18.39 -8.69
N GLN A 112 -23.63 -19.54 -8.55
CA GLN A 112 -23.82 -20.19 -7.25
C GLN A 112 -22.49 -20.66 -6.66
N GLN A 113 -21.60 -21.25 -7.46
CA GLN A 113 -20.27 -21.65 -7.00
C GLN A 113 -19.45 -20.43 -6.55
N LEU A 114 -19.48 -19.33 -7.31
CA LEU A 114 -18.81 -18.10 -6.91
C LEU A 114 -19.36 -17.55 -5.58
N GLN A 115 -20.69 -17.59 -5.40
CA GLN A 115 -21.35 -17.12 -4.19
C GLN A 115 -20.96 -17.94 -2.93
N GLN A 116 -20.67 -19.24 -3.06
CA GLN A 116 -20.19 -20.06 -1.94
C GLN A 116 -18.84 -19.57 -1.41
N TYR A 117 -17.95 -19.12 -2.29
CA TYR A 117 -16.66 -18.53 -1.88
C TYR A 117 -16.83 -17.12 -1.31
N ILE A 118 -17.73 -16.30 -1.88
CA ILE A 118 -18.00 -14.93 -1.38
C ILE A 118 -18.62 -14.94 0.01
N SER A 119 -19.52 -15.89 0.26
CA SER A 119 -20.19 -16.03 1.57
C SER A 119 -19.34 -16.75 2.62
N GLY A 120 -18.12 -17.16 2.29
CA GLY A 120 -17.26 -17.91 3.21
C GLY A 120 -17.71 -19.34 3.50
N LYS A 121 -18.80 -19.83 2.85
CA LYS A 121 -19.30 -21.20 3.00
C LYS A 121 -18.35 -22.26 2.45
N ARG A 122 -17.42 -21.86 1.59
CA ARG A 122 -16.42 -22.72 0.98
C ARG A 122 -15.13 -21.94 0.77
N GLU A 123 -13.99 -22.55 1.08
CA GLU A 123 -12.70 -21.97 0.76
C GLU A 123 -12.28 -22.28 -0.69
N PRO A 124 -11.67 -21.31 -1.40
CA PRO A 124 -11.18 -21.52 -2.75
C PRO A 124 -9.97 -22.46 -2.75
N GLY A 125 -10.13 -23.66 -3.31
CA GLY A 125 -9.03 -24.60 -3.49
C GLY A 125 -8.07 -24.18 -4.63
N SER A 126 -6.97 -24.93 -4.78
CA SER A 126 -5.89 -24.66 -5.75
C SER A 126 -6.38 -24.36 -7.17
N LYS A 127 -7.33 -25.15 -7.70
CA LYS A 127 -7.91 -24.95 -9.05
C LYS A 127 -8.60 -23.60 -9.21
N ILE A 128 -9.26 -23.10 -8.17
CA ILE A 128 -9.95 -21.80 -8.20
C ILE A 128 -8.94 -20.67 -8.08
N LEU A 129 -7.96 -20.81 -7.19
CA LEU A 129 -6.86 -19.85 -7.04
C LEU A 129 -6.05 -19.71 -8.34
N THR A 130 -5.73 -20.80 -9.03
CA THR A 130 -5.04 -20.74 -10.33
C THR A 130 -5.85 -19.98 -11.37
N ARG A 131 -7.19 -20.12 -11.37
CA ARG A 131 -8.05 -19.35 -12.29
C ARG A 131 -8.03 -17.88 -11.95
N LEU A 132 -8.14 -17.53 -10.67
CA LEU A 132 -8.06 -16.14 -10.21
C LEU A 132 -6.70 -15.52 -10.57
N LEU A 133 -5.61 -16.24 -10.37
CA LEU A 133 -4.26 -15.80 -10.75
C LEU A 133 -4.15 -15.54 -12.25
N ARG A 134 -4.68 -16.43 -13.10
CA ARG A 134 -4.71 -16.23 -14.57
C ARG A 134 -5.55 -15.04 -14.99
N LEU A 135 -6.56 -14.69 -14.21
CA LEU A 135 -7.35 -13.48 -14.39
C LEU A 135 -6.66 -12.24 -13.78
N GLY A 136 -5.41 -12.35 -13.32
CA GLY A 136 -4.63 -11.25 -12.75
C GLY A 136 -5.09 -10.84 -11.35
N CYS A 137 -5.65 -11.77 -10.58
CA CYS A 137 -5.88 -11.59 -9.15
C CYS A 137 -4.60 -11.93 -8.38
N ASP A 138 -4.16 -11.01 -7.53
CA ASP A 138 -3.09 -11.28 -6.57
C ASP A 138 -3.62 -12.25 -5.49
N ILE A 139 -3.07 -13.46 -5.46
CA ILE A 139 -3.49 -14.51 -4.54
C ILE A 139 -3.05 -14.21 -3.10
N ASN A 140 -1.91 -13.54 -2.92
CA ASN A 140 -1.43 -13.13 -1.60
C ASN A 140 -2.36 -12.07 -1.01
N TRP A 141 -2.83 -11.13 -1.84
CA TRP A 141 -3.86 -10.18 -1.47
C TRP A 141 -5.20 -10.85 -1.18
N LEU A 142 -5.63 -11.77 -2.04
CA LEU A 142 -6.91 -12.47 -1.87
C LEU A 142 -6.96 -13.28 -0.57
N LEU A 143 -5.89 -13.98 -0.22
CA LEU A 143 -5.84 -14.89 0.94
C LEU A 143 -5.39 -14.18 2.21
N GLY A 144 -4.37 -13.33 2.12
CA GLY A 144 -3.74 -12.68 3.27
C GLY A 144 -4.13 -11.22 3.49
N GLY A 145 -4.89 -10.60 2.57
CA GLY A 145 -5.27 -9.19 2.66
C GLY A 145 -4.16 -8.19 2.35
N LYS A 146 -2.94 -8.67 2.04
CA LYS A 146 -1.76 -7.84 1.74
C LYS A 146 -1.59 -7.70 0.23
N GLU A 147 -1.76 -6.50 -0.31
CA GLU A 147 -1.48 -6.24 -1.73
C GLU A 147 0.03 -6.29 -1.92
N ALA A 148 0.54 -7.12 -2.85
CA ALA A 148 1.96 -7.06 -3.16
C ALA A 148 2.26 -5.67 -3.74
N LEU A 149 3.34 -5.02 -3.29
CA LEU A 149 3.78 -3.70 -3.75
C LEU A 149 3.83 -3.62 -5.31
N GLU A 150 4.15 -4.76 -5.92
CA GLU A 150 4.20 -4.99 -7.36
C GLU A 150 2.79 -4.95 -8.01
N SER A 151 1.77 -5.51 -7.35
CA SER A 151 0.37 -5.51 -7.82
C SER A 151 -0.22 -4.11 -7.86
N TYR A 152 0.03 -3.28 -6.84
CA TYR A 152 -0.40 -1.87 -6.83
C TYR A 152 0.29 -1.07 -7.94
N LYS A 153 1.60 -1.27 -8.12
CA LYS A 153 2.38 -0.61 -9.18
C LYS A 153 1.85 -0.99 -10.56
N ILE A 154 1.57 -2.27 -10.80
CA ILE A 154 0.96 -2.76 -12.04
C ILE A 154 -0.41 -2.14 -12.24
N TYR A 155 -1.28 -2.13 -11.23
CA TYR A 155 -2.61 -1.53 -11.32
C TYR A 155 -2.58 -0.03 -11.64
N LYS A 156 -1.70 0.74 -10.98
CA LYS A 156 -1.52 2.17 -11.23
C LYS A 156 -1.06 2.41 -12.67
N LEU A 157 -0.07 1.65 -13.13
CA LEU A 157 0.42 1.72 -14.50
C LEU A 157 -0.67 1.36 -15.52
N GLU A 158 -1.44 0.29 -15.29
CA GLU A 158 -2.58 -0.06 -16.16
C GLU A 158 -3.64 1.04 -16.21
N SER A 159 -3.92 1.69 -15.08
CA SER A 159 -4.88 2.79 -15.00
C SER A 159 -4.41 4.02 -15.78
N GLU A 160 -3.13 4.37 -15.66
CA GLU A 160 -2.52 5.45 -16.44
C GLU A 160 -2.51 5.13 -17.94
N LEU A 161 -2.20 3.89 -18.31
CA LEU A 161 -2.23 3.41 -19.70
C LEU A 161 -3.64 3.53 -20.28
N ARG A 162 -4.68 3.15 -19.53
CA ARG A 162 -6.09 3.32 -19.96
C ARG A 162 -6.44 4.78 -20.20
N LYS A 163 -6.01 5.70 -19.32
CA LYS A 163 -6.24 7.14 -19.50
C LYS A 163 -5.56 7.66 -20.76
N LEU A 164 -4.30 7.28 -20.96
CA LEU A 164 -3.54 7.66 -22.16
C LEU A 164 -4.20 7.14 -23.44
N GLN A 165 -4.68 5.90 -23.45
CA GLN A 165 -5.42 5.33 -24.59
C GLN A 165 -6.71 6.10 -24.89
N GLN A 166 -7.44 6.53 -23.85
CA GLN A 166 -8.62 7.37 -24.02
C GLN A 166 -8.25 8.73 -24.60
N SER A 167 -7.19 9.38 -24.10
CA SER A 167 -6.70 10.65 -24.63
C SER A 167 -6.28 10.55 -26.09
N ILE A 168 -5.55 9.48 -26.47
CA ILE A 168 -5.18 9.22 -27.87
C ILE A 168 -6.43 9.02 -28.74
N SER A 169 -7.42 8.28 -28.24
CA SER A 169 -8.69 8.07 -28.96
C SER A 169 -9.45 9.37 -29.18
N GLN A 170 -9.43 10.28 -28.19
CA GLN A 170 -10.02 11.61 -28.31
C GLN A 170 -9.28 12.46 -29.35
N ILE A 171 -7.95 12.48 -29.32
CA ILE A 171 -7.12 13.19 -30.30
C ILE A 171 -7.43 12.70 -31.72
N ASN A 172 -7.45 11.38 -31.93
CA ASN A 172 -7.79 10.79 -33.21
C ASN A 172 -9.19 11.21 -33.69
N SER A 173 -10.17 11.29 -32.78
CA SER A 173 -11.53 11.74 -33.12
C SER A 173 -11.58 13.21 -33.55
N VAL A 174 -10.70 14.06 -33.01
CA VAL A 174 -10.60 15.48 -33.38
C VAL A 174 -9.90 15.62 -34.73
N ILE A 175 -8.80 14.88 -34.96
CA ILE A 175 -8.09 14.87 -36.24
C ILE A 175 -9.03 14.46 -37.38
N GLN A 176 -9.82 13.39 -37.21
CA GLN A 176 -10.78 12.98 -38.23
C GLN A 176 -11.89 14.00 -38.49
N LYS A 177 -12.26 14.83 -37.51
CA LYS A 177 -13.23 15.91 -37.72
C LYS A 177 -12.62 17.09 -38.48
N VAL A 178 -11.32 17.32 -38.35
CA VAL A 178 -10.60 18.37 -39.08
C VAL A 178 -10.38 17.98 -40.54
N ASP A 179 -10.06 16.70 -40.81
CA ASP A 179 -9.88 16.20 -42.19
C ASP A 179 -11.16 16.18 -43.03
N VAL A 180 -12.34 16.11 -42.40
CA VAL A 180 -13.65 16.12 -43.10
C VAL A 180 -14.18 17.55 -43.33
N GLY A 181 -13.48 18.56 -42.80
CA GLY A 181 -13.85 19.98 -42.89
C GLY A 181 -13.22 20.76 -44.05
N HIS A 182 -12.54 20.08 -45.00
CA HIS A 182 -11.99 20.65 -46.22
C HIS A 182 -12.61 20.05 -47.48
#